data_AF-A0AB74ENZ9-F1
#
_entry.id   AF-A0AB74ENZ9-F1
#
_cell.length_a   1.000
_cell.length_b   1.000
_cell.length_c   1.000
_cell.angle_alpha   90.00
_cell.angle_beta   90.00
_cell.angle_gamma   90.00
#
_symmetry.space_group_name_H-M   'P 1'
#
loop_
_entity.id
_entity.type
_entity.pdbx_description
1 polymer ?
#
loop_
_entity_poly.entity_id
_entity_poly.type
_entity_poly.pdbx_seq_one_letter_code
_entity_poly.pdbx_strand_id
1 'polypeptide(L)'
;MIYIDPPYNTETDSFAYNDKFSHSTWLTFMKNRLEIAKELLKDDGLIFVQCDDKEQAYLKVLLDETFTRENFINCIAVKMSEPSGNKMAHTSHRLPKIKEYILIYKNKNIKLNPIREQKSEWDNEYNIF
;
A
#
# COMPACT_ATOMS: atom_id res chain seq x y z
N MET A 1 -4.87 2.77 -15.23
CA MET A 1 -4.69 2.84 -13.77
C MET A 1 -5.39 1.63 -13.17
N ILE A 2 -4.73 0.93 -12.24
CA ILE A 2 -5.32 -0.18 -11.47
C ILE A 2 -5.22 0.18 -9.99
N TYR A 3 -6.31 0.01 -9.25
CA TYR A 3 -6.33 0.10 -7.80
C TYR A 3 -6.88 -1.22 -7.25
N ILE A 4 -6.19 -1.82 -6.29
CA ILE A 4 -6.64 -3.04 -5.64
C ILE A 4 -6.49 -2.96 -4.13
N ASP A 5 -7.50 -3.47 -3.44
CA ASP A 5 -7.59 -3.61 -1.99
C ASP A 5 -7.79 -5.09 -1.64
N PRO A 6 -6.71 -5.91 -1.69
CA PRO A 6 -6.78 -7.35 -1.44
C PRO A 6 -7.09 -7.64 0.04
N PRO A 7 -7.65 -8.82 0.37
CA PRO A 7 -7.88 -9.20 1.77
C PRO A 7 -6.56 -9.22 2.57
N TYR A 8 -6.58 -8.72 3.81
CA TYR A 8 -5.39 -8.51 4.64
C TYR A 8 -4.99 -9.71 5.50
N ASN A 9 -5.57 -10.90 5.26
CA ASN A 9 -5.26 -12.12 6.02
C ASN A 9 -5.42 -11.88 7.54
N THR A 10 -6.55 -11.29 7.92
CA THR A 10 -6.76 -10.73 9.26
C THR A 10 -7.27 -11.74 10.29
N GLU A 11 -7.53 -12.98 9.87
CA GLU A 11 -8.10 -14.06 10.68
C GLU A 11 -9.53 -13.77 11.19
N THR A 12 -10.24 -12.82 10.57
CA THR A 12 -11.61 -12.45 10.94
C THR A 12 -12.54 -12.69 9.76
N ASP A 13 -13.16 -13.87 9.75
CA ASP A 13 -14.10 -14.31 8.72
C ASP A 13 -15.29 -13.36 8.60
N SER A 14 -15.27 -12.48 7.59
CA SER A 14 -16.49 -11.82 7.12
C SER A 14 -16.41 -11.45 5.64
N PHE A 15 -16.38 -12.48 4.80
CA PHE A 15 -17.09 -12.60 3.54
C PHE A 15 -16.93 -14.07 3.10
N ALA A 16 -17.58 -14.53 2.02
CA ALA A 16 -17.33 -15.85 1.44
C ALA A 16 -15.91 -16.01 0.82
N TYR A 17 -14.92 -15.33 1.40
CA TYR A 17 -13.50 -15.35 1.11
C TYR A 17 -12.81 -16.16 2.20
N ASN A 18 -11.95 -17.08 1.79
CA ASN A 18 -11.21 -17.94 2.70
C ASN A 18 -10.11 -17.11 3.40
N ASP A 19 -10.43 -16.30 4.41
CA ASP A 19 -9.47 -15.42 5.14
C ASP A 19 -8.54 -16.21 6.10
N LYS A 20 -8.49 -17.55 5.92
CA LYS A 20 -7.49 -18.47 6.47
C LYS A 20 -6.56 -18.95 5.36
N PHE A 21 -5.72 -18.05 4.88
CA PHE A 21 -4.60 -18.47 4.04
C PHE A 21 -3.37 -18.67 4.93
N SER A 22 -2.63 -19.77 4.71
CA SER A 22 -1.22 -19.72 5.08
C SER A 22 -0.59 -18.57 4.30
N HIS A 23 0.40 -17.90 4.89
CA HIS A 23 1.07 -16.77 4.26
C HIS A 23 1.55 -17.09 2.83
N SER A 24 2.02 -18.32 2.60
CA SER A 24 2.40 -18.79 1.25
C SER A 24 1.21 -18.84 0.27
N THR A 25 0.02 -19.26 0.70
CA THR A 25 -1.16 -19.26 -0.17
C THR A 25 -1.62 -17.84 -0.51
N TRP A 26 -1.54 -16.90 0.44
CA TRP A 26 -1.84 -15.49 0.15
C TRP A 26 -0.89 -14.91 -0.89
N LEU A 27 0.42 -15.19 -0.75
CA LEU A 27 1.42 -14.75 -1.72
C LEU A 27 1.18 -15.35 -3.11
N THR A 28 0.87 -16.64 -3.22
CA THR A 28 0.52 -17.26 -4.50
C THR A 28 -0.75 -16.64 -5.10
N PHE A 29 -1.78 -16.41 -4.28
CA PHE A 29 -3.01 -15.76 -4.70
C PHE A 29 -2.77 -14.36 -5.28
N MET A 30 -1.91 -13.58 -4.62
CA MET A 30 -1.53 -12.23 -5.06
C MET A 30 -0.66 -12.27 -6.31
N LYS A 31 0.33 -13.16 -6.37
CA LYS A 31 1.29 -13.26 -7.49
C LYS A 31 0.58 -13.43 -8.82
N ASN A 32 -0.31 -14.43 -8.89
CA ASN A 32 -1.07 -14.74 -10.11
C ASN A 32 -1.89 -13.54 -10.61
N ARG A 33 -2.40 -12.70 -9.70
CA ARG A 33 -3.19 -11.50 -10.04
C ARG A 33 -2.31 -10.33 -10.46
N LEU A 34 -1.20 -10.13 -9.77
CA LEU A 34 -0.25 -9.05 -10.08
C LEU A 34 0.39 -9.27 -11.45
N GLU A 35 0.68 -10.52 -11.83
CA GLU A 35 1.20 -10.88 -13.15
C GLU A 35 0.20 -10.48 -14.27
N ILE A 36 -1.07 -10.87 -14.13
CA ILE A 36 -2.12 -10.48 -15.08
C ILE A 36 -2.33 -8.96 -15.07
N ALA A 37 -2.33 -8.33 -13.89
CA ALA A 37 -2.47 -6.88 -13.77
C ALA A 37 -1.35 -6.14 -14.53
N LYS A 38 -0.11 -6.64 -14.48
CA LYS A 38 1.02 -6.09 -15.23
C LYS A 38 0.81 -6.20 -16.75
N GLU A 39 0.31 -7.33 -17.23
CA GLU A 39 0.02 -7.54 -18.65
C GLU A 39 -1.09 -6.61 -19.17
N LEU A 40 -2.12 -6.36 -18.35
CA LEU A 40 -3.25 -5.49 -18.70
C LEU A 40 -2.95 -3.99 -18.52
N LEU A 41 -1.95 -3.65 -17.71
CA LEU A 41 -1.60 -2.26 -17.43
C LEU A 41 -0.90 -1.65 -18.65
N LYS A 42 -1.32 -0.46 -19.07
CA LYS A 42 -0.61 0.29 -20.12
C LYS A 42 0.84 0.58 -19.72
N ASP A 43 1.70 0.84 -20.70
CA ASP A 43 3.11 1.18 -20.50
C ASP A 43 3.31 2.40 -19.58
N ASP A 44 2.41 3.38 -19.68
CA ASP A 44 2.34 4.59 -18.85
C ASP A 44 1.41 4.45 -17.63
N GLY A 45 0.98 3.23 -17.32
CA GLY A 45 0.03 2.94 -16.26
C GLY A 45 0.68 2.85 -14.88
N LEU A 46 -0.12 3.18 -13.86
CA LEU A 46 0.17 2.96 -12.44
C LEU A 46 -0.74 1.88 -11.87
N ILE A 47 -0.17 1.09 -10.96
CA ILE A 47 -0.89 0.21 -10.05
C ILE A 47 -0.71 0.69 -8.61
N PHE A 48 -1.80 0.65 -7.86
CA PHE A 48 -1.90 0.99 -6.45
C PHE A 48 -2.42 -0.24 -5.70
N VAL A 49 -1.69 -0.70 -4.69
CA VAL A 49 -2.07 -1.85 -3.88
C VAL A 49 -2.11 -1.44 -2.42
N GLN A 50 -3.30 -1.46 -1.83
CA GLN A 50 -3.50 -1.19 -0.40
C GLN A 50 -3.26 -2.46 0.42
N CYS A 51 -2.68 -2.31 1.60
CA CYS A 51 -2.40 -3.40 2.52
C CYS A 51 -2.24 -2.89 3.95
N ASP A 52 -2.41 -3.79 4.91
CA ASP A 52 -2.10 -3.52 6.29
C ASP A 52 -0.62 -3.78 6.62
N ASP A 53 -0.23 -3.58 7.88
CA ASP A 53 1.13 -3.80 8.36
C ASP A 53 1.60 -5.26 8.36
N LYS A 54 0.69 -6.24 8.30
CA LYS A 54 1.06 -7.66 8.32
C LYS A 54 1.66 -8.09 6.98
N GLU A 55 0.98 -7.73 5.89
CA GLU A 55 1.32 -8.22 4.55
C GLU A 55 2.17 -7.23 3.74
N GLN A 56 2.25 -5.96 4.14
CA GLN A 56 2.91 -4.90 3.35
C GLN A 56 4.34 -5.23 2.92
N ALA A 57 5.17 -5.76 3.82
CA ALA A 57 6.57 -6.06 3.52
C ALA A 57 6.71 -7.17 2.47
N TYR A 58 5.87 -8.20 2.57
CA TYR A 58 5.90 -9.34 1.65
C TYR A 58 5.27 -8.99 0.30
N LEU A 59 4.18 -8.23 0.33
CA LEU A 59 3.59 -7.65 -0.87
C LEU A 59 4.59 -6.77 -1.62
N LYS A 60 5.40 -5.98 -0.90
CA LYS A 60 6.46 -5.17 -1.51
C LYS A 60 7.50 -6.03 -2.23
N VAL A 61 7.94 -7.13 -1.61
CA VAL A 61 8.86 -8.09 -2.25
C VAL A 61 8.23 -8.69 -3.50
N LEU A 62 6.95 -9.06 -3.44
CA LEU A 62 6.25 -9.64 -4.57
C LEU A 62 6.05 -8.63 -5.72
N LEU A 63 5.69 -7.39 -5.41
CA LEU A 63 5.62 -6.30 -6.40
C LEU A 63 6.98 -6.00 -7.01
N ASP A 64 8.07 -6.05 -6.23
CA ASP A 64 9.43 -5.92 -6.75
C ASP A 64 9.79 -7.03 -7.73
N GLU A 65 9.35 -8.27 -7.48
CA GLU A 65 9.53 -9.39 -8.40
C GLU A 65 8.70 -9.19 -9.68
N THR A 66 7.43 -8.81 -9.56
CA THR A 66 6.51 -8.69 -10.70
C THR A 66 6.81 -7.44 -11.53
N PHE A 67 6.93 -6.27 -10.91
CA PHE A 67 7.05 -4.98 -11.59
C PHE A 67 8.48 -4.47 -11.71
N THR A 68 9.46 -5.10 -11.06
CA THR A 68 10.85 -4.65 -10.87
C THR A 68 11.02 -3.52 -9.85
N ARG A 69 12.17 -3.49 -9.18
CA ARG A 69 12.44 -2.57 -8.05
C ARG A 69 12.50 -1.11 -8.49
N GLU A 70 13.05 -0.85 -9.66
CA GLU A 70 13.19 0.47 -10.27
C GLU A 70 11.85 1.11 -10.68
N ASN A 71 10.80 0.30 -10.74
CA ASN A 71 9.45 0.75 -11.04
C ASN A 71 8.63 1.10 -9.79
N PHE A 72 9.20 0.96 -8.60
CA PHE A 72 8.61 1.49 -7.39
C PHE A 72 8.55 3.03 -7.45
N ILE A 73 7.38 3.59 -7.12
CA ILE A 73 7.16 5.03 -7.08
C ILE A 73 7.16 5.53 -5.64
N ASN A 74 6.26 4.99 -4.81
CA ASN A 74 6.13 5.45 -3.42
C ASN A 74 5.34 4.48 -2.55
N CYS A 75 5.45 4.66 -1.24
CA CYS A 75 4.62 4.02 -0.23
C CYS A 75 3.89 5.13 0.55
N ILE A 76 2.56 5.16 0.43
CA ILE A 76 1.72 6.12 1.16
C ILE A 76 1.22 5.47 2.44
N ALA A 77 1.48 6.11 3.58
CA ALA A 77 0.85 5.73 4.84
C ALA A 77 -0.50 6.47 4.98
N VAL A 78 -1.59 5.72 4.97
CA VAL A 78 -2.95 6.24 5.11
C VAL A 78 -3.36 6.16 6.57
N LYS A 79 -3.78 7.29 7.16
CA LYS A 79 -4.35 7.31 8.52
C LYS A 79 -5.79 6.80 8.46
N MET A 80 -6.04 5.64 9.04
CA MET A 80 -7.35 4.96 9.00
C MET A 80 -8.26 5.30 10.17
N SER A 81 -7.71 5.76 11.29
CA SER A 81 -8.52 6.14 12.44
C SER A 81 -7.76 7.04 13.42
N GLU A 82 -8.51 7.81 14.19
CA GLU A 82 -7.97 8.46 15.38
C GLU A 82 -7.67 7.43 16.49
N PRO A 83 -6.64 7.67 17.32
CA PRO A 83 -6.31 6.83 18.47
C PRO A 83 -7.39 6.98 19.55
N SER A 84 -8.52 6.28 19.39
CA SER A 84 -9.67 6.36 20.28
C SER A 84 -10.35 4.99 20.46
N GLY A 85 -11.07 4.82 21.57
CA GLY A 85 -11.88 3.63 21.87
C GLY A 85 -11.06 2.35 22.05
N ASN A 86 -11.64 1.21 21.66
CA ASN A 86 -11.06 -0.14 21.87
C ASN A 86 -9.66 -0.32 21.24
N LYS A 87 -9.30 0.47 20.21
CA LYS A 87 -7.96 0.44 19.60
C LYS A 87 -6.86 0.91 20.55
N MET A 88 -7.24 1.62 21.63
CA MET A 88 -6.34 2.07 22.67
C MET A 88 -6.23 1.12 23.87
N ALA A 89 -7.05 0.06 23.93
CA ALA A 89 -7.13 -0.83 25.09
C ALA A 89 -5.81 -1.55 25.44
N HIS A 90 -4.90 -1.67 24.46
CA HIS A 90 -3.62 -2.35 24.62
C HIS A 90 -2.40 -1.44 24.42
N THR A 91 -2.56 -0.12 24.51
CA THR A 91 -1.43 0.81 24.27
C THR A 91 -0.29 0.72 25.27
N SER A 92 -0.54 0.12 26.42
CA SER A 92 0.51 -0.18 27.40
C SER A 92 1.52 -1.23 26.91
N HIS A 93 1.16 -2.05 25.92
CA HIS A 93 1.98 -3.15 25.41
C HIS A 93 2.38 -3.00 23.94
N ARG A 94 1.62 -2.25 23.14
CA ARG A 94 1.92 -2.02 21.72
C ARG A 94 1.34 -0.69 21.24
N LEU A 95 1.97 -0.10 20.22
CA LEU A 95 1.42 1.09 19.58
C LEU A 95 0.08 0.77 18.88
N PRO A 96 -0.89 1.70 18.87
CA PRO A 96 -2.16 1.48 18.21
C PRO A 96 -1.98 1.41 16.68
N LYS A 97 -2.58 0.41 16.06
CA LYS A 97 -2.62 0.27 14.59
C LYS A 97 -3.63 1.26 14.02
N ILE A 98 -3.11 2.39 13.55
CA ILE A 98 -3.90 3.51 13.00
C ILE A 98 -3.61 3.80 11.53
N LYS A 99 -2.74 2.99 10.91
CA LYS A 99 -2.25 3.21 9.55
C LYS A 99 -2.38 1.97 8.70
N GLU A 100 -2.63 2.21 7.42
CA GLU A 100 -2.48 1.25 6.34
C GLU A 100 -1.54 1.83 5.29
N TYR A 101 -1.15 1.00 4.32
CA TYR A 101 -0.13 1.34 3.33
C TYR A 101 -0.68 1.16 1.92
N ILE A 102 -0.38 2.10 1.04
CA ILE A 102 -0.61 1.96 -0.39
C ILE A 102 0.74 1.95 -1.10
N LEU A 103 1.05 0.84 -1.75
CA LEU A 103 2.24 0.68 -2.59
C LEU A 103 1.92 1.07 -4.03
N ILE A 104 2.78 1.89 -4.62
CA ILE A 104 2.60 2.44 -5.97
C ILE A 104 3.74 1.99 -6.86
N TYR A 105 3.39 1.39 -8.00
CA TYR A 105 4.32 0.99 -9.05
C TYR A 105 3.88 1.53 -10.41
N LYS A 106 4.85 1.86 -11.26
CA LYS A 106 4.63 2.10 -12.69
C LYS A 106 4.85 0.82 -13.49
N ASN A 107 4.27 0.72 -14.68
CA ASN A 107 4.56 -0.41 -15.57
C ASN A 107 5.93 -0.26 -16.26
N LYS A 108 6.10 0.83 -17.02
CA LYS A 108 7.37 1.15 -17.69
C LYS A 108 7.77 2.60 -17.40
N ASN A 109 7.45 3.51 -18.32
CA ASN A 109 7.81 4.90 -18.23
C ASN A 109 6.55 5.71 -17.98
N ILE A 110 6.60 6.58 -16.97
CA ILE A 110 5.50 7.49 -16.66
C ILE A 110 6.04 8.88 -16.43
N LYS A 111 5.27 9.87 -16.88
CA LYS A 111 5.47 11.27 -16.54
C LYS A 111 4.40 11.67 -15.53
N LEU A 112 4.80 11.88 -14.28
CA LEU A 112 3.90 12.40 -13.26
C LEU A 112 3.75 13.92 -13.44
N ASN A 113 2.53 14.42 -13.31
CA ASN A 113 2.25 15.85 -13.35
C ASN A 113 2.36 16.41 -11.93
N PRO A 114 3.37 17.24 -11.63
CA PRO A 114 3.49 17.84 -10.31
C PRO A 114 2.37 18.85 -10.09
N ILE A 115 1.59 18.68 -9.04
CA ILE A 115 0.69 19.71 -8.54
C ILE A 115 1.53 20.59 -7.60
N ARG A 116 1.63 21.88 -7.92
CA ARG A 116 2.32 22.86 -7.09
C ARG A 116 1.28 23.81 -6.53
N GLU A 117 1.12 23.83 -5.22
CA GLU A 117 0.30 24.81 -4.53
C GLU A 117 1.17 25.98 -4.11
N GLN A 118 0.76 27.20 -4.47
CA GLN A 118 1.46 28.41 -4.08
C GLN A 118 1.11 28.69 -2.62
N LYS A 119 2.10 28.65 -1.73
CA LYS A 119 1.91 29.12 -0.35
C LYS A 119 1.74 30.65 -0.37
N SER A 120 0.72 31.14 0.31
CA SER A 120 0.47 32.59 0.48
C SER A 120 1.50 33.26 1.38
N GLU A 121 2.09 32.50 2.30
CA GLU A 121 3.08 32.97 3.26
C GLU A 121 4.32 32.06 3.23
N TRP A 122 5.48 32.69 3.39
CA TRP A 122 6.75 31.96 3.51
C TRP A 122 6.79 31.25 4.86
N ASP A 123 7.10 29.96 4.83
CA ASP A 123 7.19 29.14 6.02
C ASP A 123 8.64 29.15 6.53
N ASN A 124 8.86 29.84 7.66
CA ASN A 124 10.19 30.05 8.22
C ASN A 124 10.89 28.75 8.65
N GLU A 125 10.16 27.63 8.80
CA GLU A 125 10.73 26.31 9.10
C GLU A 125 11.64 25.80 7.96
N TYR A 126 11.47 26.29 6.73
CA TYR A 126 12.32 25.91 5.60
C TYR A 126 13.70 26.62 5.57
N ASN A 127 13.95 27.58 6.48
CA ASN A 127 15.23 28.31 6.56
C ASN A 127 16.28 27.63 7.46
N ILE A 128 16.02 26.44 7.99
CA ILE A 128 16.92 25.78 8.97
C ILE A 128 17.88 24.77 8.30
N PHE A 129 18.15 24.91 7.00
CA PHE A 129 19.20 24.16 6.30
C PHE A 129 20.06 25.06 5.42
#